data_AF-A0A830EDP6-F1
#
_entry.id   AF-A0A830EDP6-F1
#
_cell.length_a   1.000
_cell.length_b   1.000
_cell.length_c   1.000
_cell.angle_alpha   90.00
_cell.angle_beta   90.00
_cell.angle_gamma   90.00
#
_symmetry.space_group_name_H-M   'P 1'
#
loop_
_entity.id
_entity.type
_entity.pdbx_description
1 polymer ?
#
loop_
_entity_poly.entity_id
_entity_poly.type
_entity_poly.pdbx_seq_one_letter_code
_entity_poly.pdbx_strand_id
1 'polypeptide(L)'
;MNYVVADNRPPQSRIKRVREEDNNTCQNCQRSSYTDDVELHVHHIVPLKDGGSNKKSNLITLCEECHNAVHTGTDAPTAKSKFSGKSEFVENFAYLSVLVAGKYPVILMLGVTVLTLIFVASGQRIIAVLFFICSSVFVGIMQYAKAKGEGGKLS
;
A
#
# COMPACT_ATOMS: atom_id res chain seq x y z
N MET A 1 21.42 15.45 55.04
CA MET A 1 21.98 15.06 53.73
C MET A 1 20.82 14.99 52.75
N ASN A 2 20.65 16.01 51.90
CA ASN A 2 19.60 16.03 50.88
C ASN A 2 20.30 15.94 49.52
N TYR A 3 20.30 14.75 48.93
CA TYR A 3 20.78 14.56 47.56
C TYR A 3 19.70 15.12 46.62
N VAL A 4 19.81 16.40 46.28
CA VAL A 4 19.08 16.98 45.16
C VAL A 4 19.55 16.26 43.91
N VAL A 5 18.76 15.32 43.40
CA VAL A 5 18.94 14.75 42.08
C VAL A 5 18.81 15.92 41.11
N ALA A 6 19.93 16.39 40.56
CA ALA A 6 19.93 17.41 39.53
C ALA A 6 19.00 16.94 38.41
N ASP A 7 18.05 17.79 38.00
CA ASP A 7 17.14 17.48 36.90
C ASP A 7 17.99 17.21 35.64
N ASN A 8 18.09 15.93 35.29
CA ASN A 8 18.86 15.43 34.15
C ASN A 8 18.12 15.66 32.82
N ARG A 9 16.97 16.35 32.85
CA ARG A 9 16.14 16.61 31.69
C ARG A 9 16.76 17.69 30.78
N PRO A 10 16.83 17.46 29.45
CA PRO A 10 17.19 18.52 28.51
C PRO A 10 16.17 19.67 28.58
N PRO A 11 16.59 20.93 28.33
CA PRO A 11 15.66 22.06 28.36
C PRO A 11 14.52 21.87 27.35
N GLN A 12 13.30 22.31 27.68
CA GLN A 12 12.11 22.06 26.86
C GLN A 12 12.23 22.58 25.42
N SER A 13 12.90 23.72 25.23
CA SER A 13 13.19 24.27 23.91
C SER A 13 14.03 23.32 23.05
N ARG A 14 14.95 22.58 23.68
CA ARG A 14 15.78 21.56 23.01
C ARG A 14 14.94 20.34 22.65
N ILE A 15 14.11 19.86 23.57
CA ILE A 15 13.24 18.70 23.35
C ILE A 15 12.31 18.96 22.16
N LYS A 16 11.67 20.13 22.12
CA LYS A 16 10.80 20.54 21.02
C LYS A 16 11.56 20.56 19.68
N ARG A 17 12.73 21.20 19.65
CA ARG A 17 13.56 21.29 18.43
C ARG A 17 14.02 19.92 17.92
N VAL A 18 14.45 19.02 18.81
CA VAL A 18 14.87 17.66 18.41
C VAL A 18 13.70 16.90 17.79
N ARG A 19 12.51 16.96 18.39
CA ARG A 19 11.30 16.33 17.82
C ARG A 19 10.90 16.92 16.47
N GLU A 20 11.00 18.24 16.30
CA GLU A 20 10.72 18.91 15.03
C GLU A 20 11.71 18.49 13.93
N GLU A 21 13.00 18.44 14.25
CA GLU A 21 14.05 18.00 13.32
C GLU A 21 13.93 16.50 12.97
N ASP A 22 13.43 15.68 13.90
CA ASP A 22 13.11 14.27 13.71
C ASP A 22 11.73 14.05 13.04
N ASN A 23 11.10 15.12 12.52
CA ASN A 23 9.78 15.11 11.88
C ASN A 23 8.68 14.45 12.73
N ASN A 24 8.75 14.61 14.06
CA ASN A 24 7.89 13.93 15.04
C ASN A 24 7.74 12.44 14.71
N THR A 25 8.88 11.79 14.48
CA THR A 25 8.96 10.37 14.12
C THR A 25 10.02 9.69 15.00
N CYS A 26 9.67 8.50 15.49
CA CYS A 26 10.60 7.66 16.23
C CYS A 26 11.77 7.24 15.33
N GLN A 27 12.99 7.56 15.75
CA GLN A 27 14.19 7.31 14.95
C GLN A 27 14.59 5.82 14.88
N ASN A 28 13.99 4.96 15.72
CA ASN A 28 14.16 3.52 15.66
C ASN A 28 13.10 2.83 14.78
N CYS A 29 11.82 2.95 15.14
CA CYS A 29 10.73 2.19 14.51
C CYS A 29 9.96 2.95 13.43
N GLN A 30 10.33 4.19 13.14
CA GLN A 30 9.71 5.03 12.10
C GLN A 30 8.20 5.29 12.27
N ARG A 31 7.63 5.01 13.45
CA ARG A 31 6.27 5.43 13.80
C ARG A 31 6.23 6.93 14.08
N SER A 32 5.21 7.60 13.54
CA SER A 32 5.02 9.04 13.71
C SER A 32 3.87 9.33 14.66
N SER A 33 3.99 10.41 15.44
CA SER A 33 2.87 10.89 16.29
C SER A 33 1.66 11.31 15.46
N TYR A 34 1.84 11.62 14.17
CA TYR A 34 0.75 12.06 13.29
C TYR A 34 -0.01 10.89 12.65
N THR A 35 0.68 9.79 12.34
CA THR A 35 0.08 8.66 11.59
C THR A 35 -0.22 7.45 12.45
N ASP A 36 0.54 7.25 13.52
CA ASP A 36 0.48 6.05 14.35
C ASP A 36 0.03 6.35 15.78
N ASP A 37 -0.30 7.61 16.10
CA ASP A 37 -0.78 8.08 17.41
C ASP A 37 0.11 7.64 18.59
N VAL A 38 1.42 7.67 18.39
CA VAL A 38 2.40 7.30 19.42
C VAL A 38 2.93 8.52 20.17
N GLU A 39 3.11 8.37 21.49
CA GLU A 39 3.82 9.36 22.29
C GLU A 39 5.34 9.28 22.02
N LEU A 40 5.96 10.46 21.88
CA LEU A 40 7.39 10.61 21.56
C LEU A 40 8.13 11.31 22.69
N HIS A 41 9.25 10.71 23.09
CA HIS A 41 10.16 11.20 24.11
C HIS A 41 11.56 11.40 23.54
N VAL A 42 12.30 12.34 24.12
CA VAL A 42 13.71 12.56 23.77
C VAL A 42 14.60 11.83 24.76
N HIS A 43 15.43 10.93 24.24
CA HIS A 43 16.34 10.07 24.99
C HIS A 43 17.79 10.52 24.81
N HIS A 44 18.64 10.32 25.82
CA HIS A 44 20.08 10.51 25.69
C HIS A 44 20.75 9.27 25.13
N ILE A 45 21.49 9.38 24.02
CA ILE A 45 22.23 8.26 23.43
C ILE A 45 23.29 7.73 24.41
N VAL A 46 24.09 8.63 24.98
CA VAL A 46 24.99 8.36 26.09
C VAL A 46 24.37 8.97 27.36
N PRO A 47 24.11 8.18 28.41
CA PRO A 47 23.57 8.68 29.67
C PRO A 47 24.48 9.74 30.31
N LEU A 48 23.90 10.72 31.01
CA LEU A 48 24.68 11.77 31.69
C LEU A 48 25.66 11.22 32.73
N LYS A 49 25.28 10.13 33.43
CA LYS A 49 26.16 9.43 34.38
C LYS A 49 27.43 8.86 33.74
N ASP A 50 27.38 8.58 32.43
CA ASP A 50 28.47 7.98 31.65
C ASP A 50 29.19 9.05 30.80
N GLY A 51 29.03 10.34 31.14
CA GLY A 51 29.66 11.46 30.44
C GLY A 51 28.85 12.02 29.26
N GLY A 52 27.58 11.62 29.13
CA GLY A 52 26.65 12.17 28.16
C GLY A 52 26.45 13.68 28.31
N SER A 53 25.96 14.33 27.25
CA SER A 53 25.64 15.76 27.26
C SER A 53 24.20 16.04 26.83
N ASN A 54 23.68 17.21 27.20
CA ASN A 54 22.40 17.74 26.69
C ASN A 54 22.51 18.37 25.29
N LYS A 55 23.62 18.12 24.57
CA LYS A 55 23.80 18.58 23.19
C LYS A 55 22.89 17.76 22.29
N LYS A 56 22.34 18.40 21.26
CA LYS A 56 21.50 17.75 20.23
C LYS A 56 22.09 16.44 19.71
N SER A 57 23.40 16.41 19.47
CA SER A 57 24.10 15.22 18.95
C SER A 57 24.02 13.98 19.85
N ASN A 58 23.64 14.16 21.12
CA ASN A 58 23.46 13.09 22.08
C ASN A 58 21.98 12.86 22.43
N LEU A 59 21.06 13.44 21.67
CA LEU A 59 19.62 13.32 21.88
C LEU A 59 18.96 12.67 20.67
N ILE A 60 17.99 11.79 20.93
CA ILE A 60 17.25 11.06 19.89
C ILE A 60 15.77 10.98 20.24
N THR A 61 14.88 11.15 19.27
CA THR A 61 13.43 10.96 19.48
C THR A 61 13.04 9.49 19.36
N LEU A 62 12.42 8.94 20.40
CA LEU A 62 11.93 7.56 20.46
C LEU A 62 10.45 7.55 20.88
N CYS A 63 9.67 6.58 20.37
CA CYS A 63 8.35 6.31 20.95
C CYS A 63 8.47 5.64 22.31
N GLU A 64 7.42 5.69 23.14
CA GLU A 64 7.39 5.08 24.47
C GLU A 64 7.92 3.64 24.50
N GLU A 65 7.45 2.78 23.58
CA GLU A 65 7.91 1.39 23.51
C GLU A 65 9.42 1.26 23.24
N CYS A 66 9.95 2.06 22.29
CA CYS A 66 11.39 2.06 21.99
C CYS A 66 12.19 2.66 23.14
N HIS A 67 11.67 3.69 23.79
CA HIS A 67 12.30 4.34 24.93
C HIS A 67 12.43 3.36 26.11
N ASN A 68 11.36 2.63 26.41
CA ASN A 68 11.34 1.65 27.49
C ASN A 68 12.28 0.47 27.19
N ALA A 69 12.30 -0.01 25.94
CA ALA A 69 13.19 -1.09 25.52
C ALA A 69 14.68 -0.80 25.81
N VAL A 70 15.12 0.44 25.63
CA VAL A 70 16.50 0.86 25.96
C VAL A 70 16.79 0.76 27.46
N HIS A 71 15.81 1.05 28.32
CA HIS A 71 15.98 0.98 29.78
C HIS A 71 15.85 -0.44 30.33
N THR A 72 14.99 -1.27 29.75
CA THR A 72 14.74 -2.64 30.19
C THR A 72 15.68 -3.66 29.55
N GLY A 73 16.39 -3.28 28.49
CA GLY A 73 17.23 -4.20 27.71
C GLY A 73 16.42 -5.22 26.91
N THR A 74 15.14 -4.92 26.64
CA THR A 74 14.27 -5.77 25.82
C THR A 74 14.38 -5.40 24.35
N ASP A 75 13.94 -6.28 23.45
CA ASP A 75 13.92 -5.99 22.02
C ASP A 75 13.00 -4.81 21.70
N ALA A 76 13.54 -3.80 21.01
CA ALA A 76 12.77 -2.66 20.56
C ALA A 76 11.98 -2.99 19.28
N PRO A 77 10.76 -2.47 19.11
CA PRO A 77 9.99 -2.70 17.90
C PRO A 77 10.70 -2.09 16.69
N THR A 78 10.74 -2.82 15.58
CA THR A 78 11.33 -2.35 14.32
C THR A 78 10.30 -1.65 13.45
N ALA A 79 10.77 -0.91 12.45
CA ALA A 79 9.89 -0.33 11.44
C ALA A 79 9.10 -1.45 10.74
N LYS A 80 7.76 -1.41 10.84
CA LYS A 80 6.91 -2.24 10.00
C LYS A 80 7.08 -1.73 8.57
N SER A 81 7.55 -2.57 7.65
CA SER A 81 7.49 -2.23 6.24
C SER A 81 6.04 -1.90 5.91
N LYS A 82 5.74 -0.69 5.42
CA LYS A 82 4.39 -0.23 5.03
C LYS A 82 3.76 -1.05 3.90
N PHE A 83 4.29 -2.22 3.56
CA PHE A 83 3.78 -3.15 2.56
C PHE A 83 2.68 -4.09 3.11
N SER A 84 1.92 -3.66 4.11
CA SER A 84 0.90 -4.51 4.76
C SER A 84 -0.55 -4.10 4.46
N GLY A 85 -0.78 -3.01 3.71
CA GLY A 85 -2.11 -2.68 3.23
C GLY A 85 -2.32 -3.30 1.86
N LYS A 86 -3.16 -4.33 1.74
CA LYS A 86 -3.72 -4.71 0.44
C LYS A 86 -4.34 -3.44 -0.14
N SER A 87 -3.83 -2.95 -1.27
CA SER A 87 -4.36 -1.73 -1.85
C SER A 87 -5.82 -1.98 -2.26
N GLU A 88 -6.68 -1.00 -2.01
CA GLU A 88 -8.07 -1.00 -2.48
C GLU A 88 -8.14 -1.31 -3.98
N PHE A 89 -7.12 -0.90 -4.73
CA PHE A 89 -6.91 -1.24 -6.13
C PHE A 89 -6.81 -2.75 -6.40
N VAL A 90 -6.06 -3.51 -5.58
CA VAL A 90 -5.91 -4.96 -5.75
C VAL A 90 -7.23 -5.68 -5.45
N GLU A 91 -8.01 -5.22 -4.46
CA GLU A 91 -9.32 -5.81 -4.15
C GLU A 91 -10.35 -5.50 -5.24
N ASN A 92 -10.40 -4.25 -5.72
CA ASN A 92 -11.26 -3.85 -6.82
C ASN A 92 -10.90 -4.57 -8.13
N PHE A 93 -9.61 -4.74 -8.43
CA PHE A 93 -9.16 -5.51 -9.59
C PHE A 93 -9.53 -6.99 -9.47
N ALA A 94 -9.38 -7.59 -8.28
CA ALA A 94 -9.79 -8.98 -8.04
C ALA A 94 -11.29 -9.16 -8.26
N TYR A 95 -12.14 -8.28 -7.71
CA TYR A 95 -13.59 -8.33 -7.91
C TYR A 95 -13.99 -8.16 -9.38
N LEU A 96 -13.40 -7.17 -10.07
CA LEU A 96 -13.66 -6.93 -11.49
C LEU A 96 -13.23 -8.13 -12.35
N SER A 97 -12.10 -8.76 -12.04
CA SER A 97 -11.63 -9.95 -12.75
C SER A 97 -12.62 -11.12 -12.63
N VAL A 98 -13.23 -11.33 -11.46
CA VAL A 98 -14.24 -12.38 -11.24
C VAL A 98 -15.55 -12.06 -11.97
N LEU A 99 -15.96 -10.79 -12.04
CA LEU A 99 -17.15 -10.40 -12.80
C LEU A 99 -16.94 -10.59 -14.30
N VAL A 100 -15.81 -10.13 -14.84
CA VAL A 100 -15.51 -10.19 -16.28
C VAL A 100 -15.21 -11.61 -16.75
N ALA A 101 -14.49 -12.41 -15.97
CA ALA A 101 -14.14 -13.78 -16.35
C ALA A 101 -15.15 -14.83 -15.87
N GLY A 102 -16.07 -14.49 -14.96
CA GLY A 102 -16.98 -15.43 -14.31
C GLY A 102 -18.36 -15.53 -14.95
N LYS A 103 -19.40 -15.08 -14.23
CA LYS A 103 -20.81 -15.34 -14.58
C LYS A 103 -21.28 -14.66 -15.86
N TYR A 104 -20.77 -13.48 -16.16
CA TYR A 104 -21.22 -12.66 -17.27
C TYR A 104 -20.89 -13.23 -18.65
N PRO A 105 -19.67 -13.75 -18.94
CA PRO A 105 -19.40 -14.38 -20.23
C PRO A 105 -20.25 -15.64 -20.44
N VAL A 106 -20.54 -16.41 -19.40
CA VAL A 106 -21.39 -17.62 -19.51
C VAL A 106 -22.84 -17.25 -19.84
N ILE A 107 -23.41 -16.26 -19.14
CA ILE A 107 -24.78 -15.79 -19.40
C ILE A 107 -24.88 -15.17 -20.79
N LEU A 108 -23.88 -14.39 -21.22
CA LEU A 108 -23.85 -13.79 -22.55
C LEU A 108 -23.76 -14.86 -23.64
N MET A 109 -22.93 -15.89 -23.47
CA MET A 109 -22.85 -17.02 -24.41
C MET A 109 -24.16 -17.80 -24.47
N LEU A 110 -24.80 -18.09 -23.33
CA LEU A 110 -26.09 -18.77 -23.30
C LEU A 110 -27.19 -17.94 -24.00
N GLY A 111 -27.23 -16.62 -23.76
CA GLY A 111 -28.16 -15.72 -24.43
C GLY A 111 -28.01 -15.73 -25.96
N VAL A 112 -26.78 -15.69 -26.46
CA VAL A 112 -26.48 -15.78 -27.91
C VAL A 112 -26.91 -17.13 -28.48
N THR A 113 -26.69 -18.24 -27.76
CA THR A 113 -27.11 -19.57 -28.21
C THR A 113 -28.63 -19.72 -28.28
N VAL A 114 -29.36 -19.20 -27.30
CA VAL A 114 -30.83 -19.25 -27.31
C VAL A 114 -31.39 -18.38 -28.43
N LEU A 115 -30.84 -17.18 -28.63
CA LEU A 115 -31.28 -16.28 -29.69
C LEU A 115 -31.06 -16.88 -31.08
N THR A 116 -29.90 -17.50 -31.31
CA THR A 116 -29.61 -18.19 -32.58
C THR A 116 -30.54 -19.37 -32.82
N LEU A 117 -30.87 -20.17 -31.80
CA LEU A 117 -31.83 -21.28 -31.91
C LEU A 117 -33.25 -20.79 -32.25
N ILE A 118 -33.70 -19.68 -31.66
CA ILE A 118 -35.01 -19.05 -31.97
C ILE A 118 -35.07 -18.62 -33.44
N PHE A 119 -34.00 -17.99 -33.95
CA PHE A 119 -33.93 -17.58 -35.36
C PHE A 119 -33.87 -18.75 -36.35
N VAL A 120 -33.21 -19.85 -35.96
CA VAL A 120 -33.20 -21.09 -36.76
C VAL A 120 -34.60 -21.72 -36.78
N ALA A 121 -35.29 -21.76 -35.64
CA ALA A 121 -36.63 -22.32 -35.51
C ALA A 121 -37.71 -21.50 -36.25
N SER A 122 -37.55 -20.17 -36.34
CA SER A 122 -38.45 -19.29 -37.10
C SER A 122 -38.24 -19.33 -38.62
N GLY A 123 -37.32 -20.18 -39.10
CA GLY A 123 -37.04 -20.36 -40.53
C GLY A 123 -36.31 -19.16 -41.18
N GLN A 124 -35.91 -18.15 -40.40
CA GLN A 124 -35.21 -16.96 -40.89
C GLN A 124 -33.71 -17.25 -41.06
N ARG A 125 -33.37 -18.01 -42.11
CA ARG A 125 -32.00 -18.40 -42.46
C ARG A 125 -31.04 -17.21 -42.66
N ILE A 126 -31.58 -16.04 -43.01
CA ILE A 126 -30.79 -14.83 -43.29
C ILE A 126 -30.09 -14.29 -42.04
N ILE A 127 -30.73 -14.36 -40.86
CA ILE A 127 -30.19 -13.74 -39.64
C ILE A 127 -29.04 -14.56 -39.06
N ALA A 128 -29.12 -15.90 -39.13
CA ALA A 128 -28.01 -16.77 -38.76
C ALA A 128 -26.78 -16.52 -39.66
N VAL A 129 -26.98 -16.39 -40.98
CA VAL A 129 -25.90 -16.10 -41.93
C VAL A 129 -25.27 -14.73 -41.68
N LEU A 130 -26.08 -13.70 -41.41
CA LEU A 130 -25.57 -12.37 -41.06
C LEU A 130 -24.79 -12.36 -39.73
N PHE A 131 -25.21 -13.15 -38.74
CA PHE A 131 -24.49 -13.30 -37.48
C PHE A 131 -23.13 -13.98 -37.67
N PHE A 132 -23.05 -15.04 -38.48
CA PHE A 132 -21.78 -15.69 -38.85
C PHE A 132 -20.85 -14.78 -39.66
N ILE A 133 -21.41 -13.97 -40.57
CA ILE A 133 -20.63 -12.97 -41.31
C ILE A 133 -20.08 -11.91 -40.36
N CYS A 134 -20.92 -11.35 -39.48
CA CYS A 134 -20.47 -10.35 -38.48
C CYS A 134 -19.39 -10.91 -37.53
N SER A 135 -19.51 -12.16 -37.08
CA SER A 135 -18.49 -12.75 -36.19
C SER A 135 -17.16 -12.97 -36.88
N SER A 136 -17.17 -13.39 -38.15
CA SER A 136 -15.94 -13.55 -38.96
C SER A 136 -15.23 -12.21 -39.21
N VAL A 137 -15.98 -11.14 -39.49
CA VAL A 137 -15.45 -9.78 -39.66
C VAL A 137 -14.84 -9.28 -38.35
N PHE A 138 -15.50 -9.51 -37.22
CA PHE A 138 -14.98 -9.13 -35.90
C PHE A 138 -13.65 -9.83 -35.56
N VAL A 139 -13.56 -11.15 -35.80
CA VAL A 139 -12.31 -11.90 -35.60
C VAL A 139 -11.19 -11.37 -36.51
N GLY A 140 -11.50 -11.06 -37.77
CA GLY A 140 -10.53 -10.47 -38.71
C GLY A 140 -10.01 -9.10 -38.25
N ILE A 141 -10.88 -8.23 -37.74
CA ILE A 141 -10.50 -6.91 -37.18
C ILE A 141 -9.58 -7.09 -35.98
N MET A 142 -9.87 -8.03 -35.08
CA MET A 142 -9.04 -8.29 -33.90
C MET A 142 -7.66 -8.84 -34.28
N GLN A 143 -7.58 -9.73 -35.27
CA GLN A 143 -6.31 -10.23 -35.80
C GLN A 143 -5.49 -9.13 -36.48
N TYR A 144 -6.14 -8.26 -37.27
CA TYR A 144 -5.50 -7.11 -37.91
C TYR A 144 -4.96 -6.10 -36.89
N ALA A 145 -5.75 -5.76 -35.86
CA ALA A 145 -5.34 -4.86 -34.80
C ALA A 145 -4.13 -5.41 -34.02
N LYS A 146 -4.10 -6.73 -33.75
CA LYS A 146 -2.95 -7.40 -33.12
C LYS A 146 -1.69 -7.31 -34.00
N ALA A 147 -1.80 -7.59 -35.30
CA ALA A 147 -0.67 -7.54 -36.23
C ALA A 147 -0.09 -6.11 -36.39
N LYS A 148 -0.93 -5.07 -36.36
CA LYS A 148 -0.49 -3.66 -36.40
C LYS A 148 0.07 -3.18 -35.06
N GLY A 149 -0.39 -3.72 -33.93
CA GLY A 149 0.08 -3.36 -32.59
C GLY A 149 1.52 -3.81 -32.28
N GLU A 150 2.01 -4.85 -32.96
CA GLU A 150 3.37 -5.38 -32.78
C GLU A 150 4.44 -4.61 -33.59
N GLY A 151 4.04 -3.82 -34.60
CA GLY A 151 4.96 -3.01 -35.43
C GLY A 151 5.44 -1.69 -34.81
N GLY A 152 5.02 -1.36 -33.57
CA GLY A 152 5.40 -0.13 -32.85
C GLY A 152 6.55 -0.29 -31.86
N LYS A 153 7.15 -1.48 -31.74
CA LYS A 153 8.34 -1.72 -30.92
C LYS A 153 9.54 -2.12 -31.79
N LEU A 154 9.97 -1.21 -32.66
CA LEU A 154 11.33 -1.19 -33.18
C LEU A 154 11.82 0.26 -33.23
N SER A 155 12.32 0.71 -32.08
CA SER A 155 13.41 1.67 -31.92
C SER A 155 13.90 1.59 -30.49
#